data_AF-X8H3S3-F1
#
_entry.id   AF-X8H3S3-F1
#
_cell.length_a   1.000
_cell.length_b   1.000
_cell.length_c   1.000
_cell.angle_alpha   90.00
_cell.angle_beta   90.00
_cell.angle_gamma   90.00
#
_symmetry.space_group_name_H-M   'P 1'
#
loop_
_entity.id
_entity.type
_entity.pdbx_description
1 polymer ?
#
loop_
_entity_poly.entity_id
_entity_poly.type
_entity_poly.pdbx_seq_one_letter_code
_entity_poly.pdbx_strand_id
1 'polypeptide(L)'
;MSYKSLNGLMRHLRNQGIDIRGTTDKRLLRNSGYFHGYKGYRFFKQPTNRLAIQDYREVEAIIRYDSELKSLLYSKLMFIETAVKNIVLEEVLNFIQSEHINDMFIENIMCT
;
A
#
# COMPACT_ATOMS: atom_id res chain seq x y z
N MET A 1 -14.85 6.95 15.00
CA MET A 1 -13.41 6.62 14.83
C MET A 1 -12.59 7.90 15.00
N SER A 2 -11.66 7.95 15.96
CA SER A 2 -10.78 9.12 16.15
C SER A 2 -9.58 8.99 15.23
N TYR A 3 -9.34 10.01 14.39
CA TYR A 3 -8.11 10.08 13.60
C TYR A 3 -6.93 10.21 14.57
N LYS A 4 -5.88 9.39 14.39
CA LYS A 4 -4.67 9.53 15.19
C LYS A 4 -3.82 10.65 14.59
N SER A 5 -3.35 11.59 15.40
CA SER A 5 -2.33 12.55 14.94
C SER A 5 -0.99 11.84 14.72
N LEU A 6 -0.08 12.45 13.96
CA LEU A 6 1.28 11.92 13.77
C LEU A 6 2.00 11.70 15.12
N ASN A 7 1.80 12.60 16.09
CA ASN A 7 2.30 12.43 17.45
C ASN A 7 1.63 11.26 18.18
N GLY A 8 0.32 11.06 17.96
CA GLY A 8 -0.41 9.90 18.47
C GLY A 8 0.12 8.58 17.90
N LEU A 9 0.57 8.59 16.65
CA LEU A 9 1.21 7.43 16.01
C LEU A 9 2.61 7.17 16.57
N MET A 10 3.44 8.20 16.75
CA MET A 10 4.74 8.05 17.42
C MET A 10 4.56 7.47 18.84
N ARG A 11 3.56 7.95 19.59
CA ARG A 11 3.23 7.40 20.92
C ARG A 11 2.83 5.93 20.85
N HIS A 12 2.01 5.57 19.85
CA HIS A 12 1.61 4.18 19.65
C HIS A 12 2.80 3.26 19.35
N LEU A 13 3.76 3.69 18.52
CA LEU A 13 4.97 2.92 18.22
C LEU A 13 5.84 2.70 19.47
N ARG A 14 6.02 3.73 20.31
CA ARG A 14 6.69 3.58 21.61
C ARG A 14 6.00 2.58 22.52
N ASN A 15 4.67 2.64 22.59
CA ASN A 15 3.87 1.66 23.34
C ASN A 15 3.96 0.22 22.78
N GLN A 16 4.52 0.04 21.58
CA GLN A 16 4.79 -1.27 20.98
C GLN A 16 6.25 -1.70 21.09
N GLY A 17 7.08 -0.93 21.80
CA GLY A 17 8.50 -1.19 22.01
C GLY A 17 9.42 -0.64 20.93
N ILE A 18 8.95 0.29 20.10
CA ILE A 18 9.77 0.92 19.06
C ILE A 18 10.19 2.31 19.50
N ASP A 19 11.50 2.51 19.61
CA ASP A 19 12.07 3.83 19.80
C ASP A 19 11.85 4.69 18.55
N ILE A 20 11.26 5.85 18.77
CA ILE A 20 10.95 6.83 17.72
C ILE A 20 10.96 8.21 18.34
N ARG A 21 11.77 9.14 17.83
CA ARG A 21 11.99 10.42 18.50
C ARG A 21 12.42 11.54 17.56
N GLY A 22 12.24 12.76 18.06
CA GLY A 22 12.62 13.97 17.33
C GLY A 22 11.80 14.23 16.06
N THR A 23 12.22 15.28 15.36
CA THR A 23 11.56 15.79 14.14
C THR A 23 11.91 14.95 12.91
N THR A 24 13.11 14.37 12.87
CA THR A 24 13.56 13.55 11.73
C THR A 24 12.72 12.29 11.59
N ASP A 25 12.54 11.51 12.66
CA ASP A 25 11.72 10.29 12.61
C ASP A 25 10.25 10.64 12.37
N LYS A 26 9.78 11.74 12.94
CA LYS A 26 8.43 12.25 12.69
C LYS A 26 8.21 12.57 11.20
N ARG A 27 9.20 13.16 10.53
CA ARG A 27 9.15 13.45 9.09
C ARG A 27 9.18 12.16 8.26
N LEU A 28 10.02 11.21 8.63
CA LEU A 28 10.06 9.89 7.97
C LEU A 28 8.72 9.17 8.11
N LEU A 29 8.12 9.16 9.31
CA LEU A 29 6.80 8.60 9.58
C LEU A 29 5.68 9.24 8.78
N ARG A 30 5.77 10.54 8.52
CA ARG A 30 4.84 11.23 7.64
C ARG A 30 5.00 10.76 6.19
N ASN A 31 6.24 10.63 5.73
CA ASN A 31 6.58 10.35 4.34
C ASN A 31 6.40 8.87 3.96
N SER A 32 6.49 7.97 4.93
CA SER A 32 6.41 6.52 4.70
C SER A 32 4.97 5.99 4.47
N GLY A 33 3.97 6.87 4.50
CA GLY A 33 2.56 6.47 4.46
C GLY A 33 2.06 5.99 5.83
N TYR A 34 0.84 6.38 6.16
CA TYR A 34 0.26 6.21 7.49
C TYR A 34 0.02 4.73 7.83
N PHE A 35 0.50 4.27 9.00
CA PHE A 35 0.10 3.05 9.74
C PHE A 35 0.28 1.67 9.06
N HIS A 36 0.32 1.57 7.74
CA HIS A 36 0.33 0.29 7.02
C HIS A 36 1.71 -0.34 6.89
N GLY A 37 2.76 0.45 6.71
CA GLY A 37 4.13 -0.07 6.60
C GLY A 37 4.51 -0.89 7.84
N TYR A 38 4.43 -0.30 9.04
CA TYR A 38 4.81 -1.02 10.27
C TYR A 38 4.00 -2.31 10.50
N LYS A 39 2.69 -2.32 10.25
CA LYS A 39 1.87 -3.53 10.45
C LYS A 39 2.26 -4.66 9.50
N GLY A 40 2.52 -4.35 8.23
CA GLY A 40 2.91 -5.33 7.23
C GLY A 40 4.31 -5.89 7.44
N TYR A 41 5.25 -5.03 7.86
CA TYR A 41 6.66 -5.42 8.02
C TYR A 41 7.02 -5.98 9.40
N ARG A 42 6.07 -6.10 10.34
CA ARG A 42 6.36 -6.60 11.70
C ARG A 42 6.64 -8.11 11.73
N PHE A 43 6.30 -8.84 10.68
CA PHE A 43 6.35 -10.31 10.66
C PHE A 43 7.00 -10.85 9.38
N PHE A 44 7.75 -11.94 9.49
CA PHE A 44 8.28 -12.67 8.34
C PHE A 44 7.39 -13.87 8.02
N LYS A 45 6.60 -13.75 6.93
CA LYS A 45 5.66 -14.76 6.41
C LYS A 45 4.49 -15.14 7.34
N GLN A 46 4.74 -15.35 8.63
CA GLN A 46 3.77 -15.80 9.63
C GLN A 46 3.69 -14.83 10.81
N PRO A 47 2.50 -14.59 11.40
CA PRO A 47 2.34 -13.70 12.56
C PRO A 47 3.13 -14.12 13.81
N THR A 48 3.47 -15.40 13.92
CA THR A 48 4.29 -15.94 15.01
C THR A 48 5.77 -15.58 14.86
N ASN A 49 6.23 -15.27 13.64
CA ASN A 49 7.61 -14.90 13.36
C ASN A 49 7.77 -13.38 13.32
N ARG A 50 7.76 -12.76 14.50
CA ARG A 50 7.89 -11.32 14.66
C ARG A 50 9.35 -10.89 14.48
N LEU A 51 9.58 -9.88 13.64
CA LEU A 51 10.88 -9.24 13.51
C LEU A 51 11.21 -8.48 14.80
N ALA A 52 12.44 -8.62 15.29
CA ALA A 52 12.95 -8.00 16.52
C ALA A 52 13.29 -6.51 16.32
N ILE A 53 12.36 -5.74 15.76
CA ILE A 53 12.52 -4.31 15.48
C ILE A 53 12.38 -3.52 16.79
N GLN A 54 13.38 -2.70 17.10
CA GLN A 54 13.43 -1.87 18.30
C GLN A 54 13.58 -0.38 17.98
N ASP A 55 14.05 -0.03 16.78
CA ASP A 55 14.22 1.36 16.35
C ASP A 55 13.40 1.66 15.09
N TYR A 56 12.79 2.84 15.04
CA TYR A 56 11.98 3.24 13.89
C TYR A 56 12.77 3.33 12.57
N ARG A 57 14.09 3.53 12.62
CA ARG A 57 14.96 3.49 11.44
C ARG A 57 15.07 2.11 10.82
N GLU A 58 14.91 1.05 11.59
CA GLU A 58 14.83 -0.31 11.05
C GLU A 58 13.52 -0.49 10.27
N VAL A 59 12.41 0.06 10.78
CA VAL A 59 11.12 0.10 10.05
C VAL A 59 11.28 0.88 8.75
N GLU A 60 11.90 2.05 8.79
CA GLU A 60 12.15 2.88 7.60
C GLU A 60 13.05 2.17 6.59
N ALA A 61 14.09 1.46 7.04
CA ALA A 61 14.97 0.70 6.16
C ALA A 61 14.23 -0.42 5.41
N ILE A 62 13.31 -1.13 6.09
CA ILE A 62 12.47 -2.15 5.44
C ILE A 62 11.54 -1.52 4.40
N ILE A 63 10.90 -0.40 4.75
CA ILE A 63 10.02 0.34 3.83
C ILE A 63 10.80 0.82 2.60
N ARG A 64 12.02 1.33 2.80
CA ARG A 64 12.89 1.78 1.71
C ARG A 64 13.30 0.62 0.82
N TYR A 65 13.76 -0.49 1.40
CA TYR A 65 14.11 -1.70 0.67
C TYR A 65 12.95 -2.19 -0.21
N ASP A 66 11.74 -2.28 0.36
CA ASP A 66 10.55 -2.72 -0.38
C ASP A 66 10.17 -1.72 -1.49
N SER A 67 10.30 -0.42 -1.25
CA SER A 67 10.04 0.61 -2.26
C SER A 67 11.05 0.55 -3.41
N GLU A 68 12.33 0.36 -3.10
CA GLU A 68 13.40 0.19 -4.09
C GLU A 68 13.17 -1.09 -4.90
N LEU A 69 12.86 -2.21 -4.24
CA LEU A 69 12.55 -3.48 -4.91
C LEU A 69 11.34 -3.33 -5.85
N LYS A 70 10.26 -2.69 -5.38
CA LYS A 70 9.08 -2.39 -6.20
C LYS A 70 9.44 -1.54 -7.40
N SER A 71 10.30 -0.54 -7.24
CA SER A 71 10.68 0.38 -8.33
C SER A 71 11.32 -0.34 -9.52
N LEU A 72 12.03 -1.45 -9.29
CA LEU A 72 12.62 -2.29 -10.35
C LEU A 72 11.54 -2.91 -11.25
N LEU A 73 10.38 -3.21 -10.69
CA LEU A 73 9.29 -3.94 -11.37
C LEU A 73 8.12 -3.04 -11.76
N TYR A 74 7.97 -1.88 -11.10
CA TYR A 74 6.76 -1.06 -11.18
C TYR A 74 6.42 -0.63 -12.60
N SER A 75 7.43 -0.20 -13.37
CA SER A 75 7.22 0.22 -14.76
C SER A 75 6.75 -0.93 -15.66
N LYS A 76 7.26 -2.15 -15.44
CA LYS A 76 6.88 -3.34 -16.21
C LYS A 76 5.50 -3.83 -15.84
N LEU A 77 5.19 -3.87 -14.54
CA LEU A 77 3.86 -4.22 -14.05
C LEU A 77 2.81 -3.22 -14.53
N MET A 78 3.09 -1.92 -14.46
CA MET A 78 2.18 -0.87 -14.93
C MET A 78 1.91 -1.02 -16.43
N PHE A 79 2.94 -1.30 -17.23
CA PHE A 79 2.78 -1.54 -18.66
C PHE A 79 1.83 -2.73 -18.93
N ILE A 80 2.07 -3.86 -18.25
CA ILE A 80 1.22 -5.06 -18.39
C ILE A 80 -0.21 -4.77 -17.93
N GLU A 81 -0.37 -4.13 -16.77
CA GLU A 81 -1.67 -3.76 -16.21
C GLU A 81 -2.45 -2.86 -17.17
N THR A 82 -1.82 -1.84 -17.75
CA THR A 82 -2.43 -0.96 -18.74
C THR A 82 -2.83 -1.73 -20.00
N ALA A 83 -1.96 -2.60 -20.52
CA ALA A 83 -2.26 -3.40 -21.70
C ALA A 83 -3.46 -4.32 -21.48
N VAL A 84 -3.47 -5.07 -20.36
CA VAL A 84 -4.57 -5.97 -20.01
C VAL A 84 -5.87 -5.20 -19.82
N LYS A 85 -5.84 -4.07 -19.11
CA LYS A 85 -7.03 -3.21 -18.92
C LYS A 85 -7.60 -2.73 -20.24
N ASN A 86 -6.76 -2.33 -21.18
CA ASN A 86 -7.23 -1.84 -22.48
C ASN A 86 -7.81 -2.96 -23.35
N ILE A 87 -7.22 -4.16 -23.34
CA ILE A 87 -7.78 -5.33 -24.05
C ILE A 87 -9.17 -5.66 -23.47
N VAL A 88 -9.27 -5.75 -22.14
CA VAL A 88 -10.56 -6.03 -21.48
C VAL A 88 -11.58 -4.92 -21.78
N LEU A 89 -11.15 -3.66 -21.76
CA LEU A 89 -12.01 -2.53 -22.09
C LEU A 89 -12.54 -2.61 -23.52
N GLU A 90 -11.67 -2.93 -24.49
CA GLU A 90 -12.06 -3.09 -25.90
C GLU A 90 -13.11 -4.19 -26.07
N GLU A 91 -12.89 -5.36 -25.47
CA GLU A 91 -13.86 -6.47 -25.51
C GLU A 91 -15.20 -6.10 -24.85
N VAL A 92 -15.17 -5.40 -23.71
CA VAL A 92 -16.38 -4.92 -23.04
C VAL A 92 -17.16 -3.95 -23.93
N LEU A 93 -16.48 -2.96 -24.53
CA LEU A 93 -17.13 -1.98 -25.41
C LEU A 93 -17.71 -2.65 -26.66
N ASN A 94 -17.00 -3.62 -27.23
CA ASN A 94 -17.49 -4.44 -28.35
C ASN A 94 -18.69 -5.30 -27.95
N PHE A 95 -18.78 -5.78 -26.72
CA PHE A 95 -19.92 -6.55 -26.26
C PHE A 95 -21.16 -5.68 -26.03
N ILE A 96 -21.03 -4.56 -25.31
CA ILE A 96 -22.17 -3.70 -24.96
C ILE A 96 -22.59 -2.74 -26.08
N GLN A 97 -21.75 -2.55 -27.11
CA GLN A 97 -22.00 -1.63 -28.23
C GLN A 97 -22.33 -0.19 -27.77
N SER A 98 -21.73 0.25 -26.67
CA SER A 98 -21.95 1.55 -26.03
C SER A 98 -20.66 2.05 -25.40
N GLU A 99 -20.43 3.36 -25.46
CA GLU A 99 -19.32 4.04 -24.79
C GLU A 99 -19.73 4.64 -23.43
N HIS A 100 -21.01 4.51 -23.05
CA HIS A 100 -21.50 5.05 -21.79
C HIS A 100 -21.07 4.16 -20.63
N ILE A 101 -20.38 4.77 -19.67
CA ILE A 101 -19.86 4.08 -18.49
C ILE A 101 -20.95 3.40 -17.65
N ASN A 102 -22.18 3.93 -17.66
CA ASN A 102 -23.30 3.32 -16.95
C ASN A 102 -23.68 1.97 -17.56
N ASP A 103 -23.65 1.85 -18.89
CA ASP A 103 -23.98 0.60 -19.58
C ASP A 103 -22.92 -0.46 -19.29
N MET A 104 -21.64 -0.05 -19.24
CA MET A 104 -20.55 -0.92 -18.79
C MET A 104 -20.76 -1.49 -17.38
N PHE A 105 -21.26 -0.69 -16.43
CA PHE A 105 -21.47 -1.13 -15.04
C PHE A 105 -22.78 -1.92 -14.86
N ILE A 106 -23.82 -1.62 -15.63
CA ILE A 106 -25.13 -2.24 -15.51
C ILE A 106 -25.16 -3.61 -16.21
N GLU A 107 -24.57 -3.75 -17.40
CA GLU A 107 -24.58 -5.01 -18.14
C GLU A 107 -23.52 -6.02 -17.65
N ASN A 108 -22.34 -5.58 -17.18
CA ASN A 108 -21.31 -6.51 -16.66
C ASN A 108 -21.57 -7.03 -15.23
N ILE A 109 -22.46 -6.41 -14.46
CA ILE A 109 -22.84 -6.90 -13.12
C ILE A 109 -24.06 -7.85 -13.19
N MET A 110 -24.75 -7.94 -14.34
CA MET A 110 -25.97 -8.74 -14.51
C MET A 110 -25.76 -10.08 -15.23
N CYS A 111 -24.52 -10.57 -15.37
CA CYS A 111 -24.26 -12.00 -15.58
C CYS A 111 -24.43 -12.79 -14.26
N THR A 112 -25.60 -12.67 -13.64
CA THR A 112 -26.19 -13.62 -12.67
C THR A 112 -27.69 -13.60 -12.81
#